data_AF-A0A970ELH3-F1
#
_entry.id   AF-A0A970ELH3-F1
#
_cell.length_a   1.000
_cell.length_b   1.000
_cell.length_c   1.000
_cell.angle_alpha   90.00
_cell.angle_beta   90.00
_cell.angle_gamma   90.00
#
_symmetry.space_group_name_H-M   'P 1'
#
loop_
_entity.id
_entity.type
_entity.pdbx_description
1 polymer ?
#
loop_
_entity_poly.entity_id
_entity_poly.type
_entity_poly.pdbx_seq_one_letter_code
_entity_poly.pdbx_strand_id
1 'polypeptide(L)'
;MQKAMVIFVAALLCVSIILPAKVSAAARVRLGNEVFLERHLDLVKGKRVGLVTNQTGVNGEGKSIIDIFAAHPEINLVALFGPEHGIDGQA
;
A
#
# COMPACT_ATOMS: atom_id res chain seq x y z
N MET A 1 -48.63 -0.72 27.63
CA MET A 1 -47.19 -0.55 27.97
C MET A 1 -46.33 -1.70 27.45
N GLN A 2 -46.72 -2.97 27.69
CA GLN A 2 -45.94 -4.16 27.29
C GLN A 2 -45.69 -4.29 25.77
N LYS A 3 -46.68 -3.98 24.92
CA LYS A 3 -46.52 -4.04 23.44
C LYS A 3 -45.53 -2.99 22.89
N ALA A 4 -45.55 -1.78 23.45
CA ALA A 4 -44.61 -0.72 23.07
C ALA A 4 -43.17 -1.06 23.46
N MET A 5 -42.99 -1.72 24.61
CA MET A 5 -41.69 -2.19 25.09
C MET A 5 -41.10 -3.28 24.18
N VAL A 6 -41.93 -4.22 23.71
CA VAL A 6 -41.48 -5.28 22.78
C VAL A 6 -41.06 -4.71 21.43
N ILE A 7 -41.82 -3.75 20.88
CA ILE A 7 -41.48 -3.09 19.60
C ILE A 7 -40.17 -2.32 19.72
N PHE A 8 -39.96 -1.63 20.84
CA PHE A 8 -38.73 -0.87 21.08
C PHE A 8 -37.50 -1.77 21.20
N VAL A 9 -37.61 -2.90 21.90
CA VAL A 9 -36.53 -3.91 22.00
C VAL A 9 -36.25 -4.56 20.66
N ALA A 10 -37.28 -4.89 19.88
CA ALA A 10 -37.11 -5.44 18.53
C ALA A 10 -36.43 -4.44 17.58
N ALA A 11 -36.79 -3.15 17.66
CA ALA A 11 -36.14 -2.10 16.87
C ALA A 11 -34.65 -1.95 17.22
N LEU A 12 -34.29 -2.00 18.52
CA LEU A 12 -32.90 -1.95 18.97
C LEU A 12 -32.08 -3.17 18.52
N LEU A 13 -32.67 -4.36 18.53
CA LEU A 13 -32.06 -5.59 18.00
C LEU A 13 -31.83 -5.50 16.48
N CYS A 14 -32.81 -4.98 15.72
CA CYS A 14 -32.66 -4.75 14.28
C CYS A 14 -31.54 -3.75 13.97
N VAL A 15 -31.41 -2.67 14.75
CA VAL A 15 -30.33 -1.68 14.54
C VAL A 15 -28.95 -2.31 14.75
N SER A 16 -28.77 -3.19 15.75
CA SER A 16 -27.47 -3.87 15.97
C SER A 16 -27.09 -4.84 14.85
N ILE A 17 -28.05 -5.38 14.10
CA ILE A 17 -27.80 -6.29 12.97
C ILE A 17 -27.41 -5.51 11.70
N ILE A 18 -27.86 -4.25 11.58
CA ILE A 18 -27.64 -3.41 10.39
C ILE A 18 -26.27 -2.70 10.43
N LEU A 19 -25.64 -2.55 11.60
CA LEU A 19 -24.28 -2.00 11.65
C LEU A 19 -23.28 -3.02 11.12
N PRO A 20 -22.51 -2.69 10.06
CA PRO A 20 -21.44 -3.56 9.60
C PRO A 20 -20.42 -3.68 10.71
N ALA A 21 -20.12 -4.91 11.12
CA ALA A 21 -18.98 -5.17 12.00
C ALA A 21 -17.74 -4.57 11.34
N LYS A 22 -17.04 -3.67 12.04
CA LYS A 22 -15.74 -3.19 11.58
C LYS A 22 -14.79 -4.37 11.63
N VAL A 23 -14.63 -5.05 10.49
CA VAL A 23 -13.57 -6.03 10.30
C VAL A 23 -12.27 -5.26 10.48
N SER A 24 -11.58 -5.54 11.58
CA SER A 24 -10.24 -5.03 11.81
C SER A 24 -9.36 -5.60 10.71
N ALA A 25 -8.96 -4.77 9.76
CA ALA A 25 -8.02 -5.16 8.74
C ALA A 25 -6.75 -5.65 9.46
N ALA A 26 -6.34 -6.89 9.17
CA ALA A 26 -5.09 -7.42 9.70
C ALA A 26 -3.95 -6.43 9.40
N ALA A 27 -3.06 -6.19 10.37
CA ALA A 27 -1.97 -5.25 10.20
C ALA A 27 -1.12 -5.66 8.99
N ARG A 28 -1.20 -4.87 7.92
CA ARG A 28 -0.44 -5.12 6.69
C ARG A 28 1.03 -4.80 6.93
N VAL A 29 1.91 -5.72 6.51
CA VAL A 29 3.34 -5.43 6.44
C VAL A 29 3.56 -4.31 5.43
N ARG A 30 4.26 -3.27 5.86
CA ARG A 30 4.70 -2.18 4.97
C ARG A 30 5.99 -2.57 4.30
N LEU A 31 6.03 -2.48 2.97
CA LEU A 31 7.21 -2.83 2.20
C LEU A 31 8.30 -1.77 2.38
N GLY A 32 9.56 -2.16 2.22
CA GLY A 32 10.70 -1.25 2.39
C GLY A 32 10.66 -0.06 1.44
N ASN A 33 10.16 -0.26 0.22
CA ASN A 33 9.99 0.82 -0.76
C ASN A 33 8.92 1.85 -0.35
N GLU A 34 7.84 1.42 0.30
CA GLU A 34 6.81 2.30 0.85
C GLU A 34 7.33 3.10 2.05
N VAL A 35 8.11 2.45 2.93
CA VAL A 35 8.74 3.11 4.07
C VAL A 35 9.78 4.13 3.60
N PHE A 36 10.57 3.76 2.58
CA PHE A 36 11.56 4.65 1.97
C PHE A 36 10.94 5.93 1.42
N LEU A 37 9.88 5.79 0.60
CA LEU A 37 9.18 6.94 0.00
C LEU A 37 8.51 7.83 1.05
N GLU A 38 8.05 7.27 2.17
CA GLU A 38 7.43 8.06 3.25
C GLU A 38 8.45 8.78 4.13
N ARG A 39 9.59 8.15 4.44
CA ARG A 39 10.44 8.59 5.57
C ARG A 39 11.89 8.87 5.22
N HIS A 40 12.35 8.48 4.04
CA HIS A 40 13.78 8.41 3.73
C HIS A 40 14.16 9.01 2.38
N LEU A 41 13.31 9.88 1.80
CA LEU A 41 13.63 10.59 0.55
C LEU A 41 14.86 11.50 0.69
N ASP A 42 15.17 11.95 1.90
CA ASP A 42 16.37 12.72 2.22
C ASP A 42 17.67 11.99 1.85
N LEU A 43 17.67 10.65 1.91
CA LEU A 43 18.83 9.83 1.56
C LEU A 43 19.25 9.98 0.10
N VAL A 44 18.31 10.34 -0.79
CA VAL A 44 18.53 10.43 -2.24
C VAL A 44 18.39 11.84 -2.80
N LYS A 45 17.99 12.82 -1.99
CA LYS A 45 17.77 14.19 -2.44
C LYS A 45 19.02 14.79 -3.08
N GLY A 46 18.86 15.33 -4.29
CA GLY A 46 19.95 15.94 -5.07
C GLY A 46 21.00 14.96 -5.60
N LYS A 47 20.80 13.64 -5.44
CA LYS A 47 21.70 12.60 -5.94
C LYS A 47 21.17 12.01 -7.25
N ARG A 48 22.09 11.46 -8.05
CA ARG A 48 21.74 10.60 -9.18
C ARG A 48 21.48 9.19 -8.64
N VAL A 49 20.29 8.66 -8.84
CA VAL A 49 19.84 7.38 -8.26
C VAL A 49 19.91 6.30 -9.33
N GLY A 50 20.60 5.20 -9.01
CA GLY A 50 20.53 3.95 -9.75
C GLY A 50 19.67 2.95 -8.97
N LEU A 51 18.76 2.25 -9.66
CA LEU A 51 17.84 1.31 -9.03
C LEU A 51 18.18 -0.13 -9.46
N VAL A 52 18.52 -0.96 -8.48
CA VAL A 52 18.67 -2.42 -8.68
C VAL A 52 17.33 -3.08 -8.40
N THR A 53 16.73 -3.70 -9.40
CA THR A 53 15.39 -4.29 -9.26
C THR A 53 15.08 -5.31 -10.36
N ASN A 54 13.95 -5.99 -10.23
CA ASN A 54 13.40 -6.91 -11.22
C ASN A 54 11.85 -6.82 -11.21
N GLN A 55 11.17 -7.72 -11.91
CA GLN A 55 9.71 -7.76 -12.02
C GLN A 55 8.96 -7.90 -10.69
N THR A 56 9.63 -8.39 -9.63
CA THR A 56 9.02 -8.51 -8.29
C THR A 56 9.07 -7.20 -7.49
N GLY A 57 9.79 -6.20 -7.97
CA GLY A 57 9.91 -4.88 -7.35
C GLY A 57 8.64 -4.05 -7.50
N VAL A 58 7.64 -4.32 -6.65
CA VAL A 58 6.36 -3.60 -6.62
C VAL A 58 6.06 -3.04 -5.23
N ASN A 59 5.22 -2.01 -5.12
CA ASN A 59 4.60 -1.63 -3.85
C ASN A 59 3.48 -2.63 -3.48
N GLY A 60 2.85 -2.51 -2.31
CA GLY A 60 1.78 -3.46 -1.95
C GLY A 60 0.43 -3.18 -2.65
N GLU A 61 0.41 -2.31 -3.65
CA GLU A 61 -0.68 -2.21 -4.65
C GLU A 61 -0.32 -2.95 -5.95
N GLY A 62 0.86 -3.56 -6.03
CA GLY A 62 1.36 -4.23 -7.23
C GLY A 62 1.93 -3.28 -8.29
N LYS A 63 2.12 -2.00 -7.96
CA LYS A 63 2.70 -1.01 -8.89
C LYS A 63 4.22 -1.10 -8.90
N SER A 64 4.81 -1.14 -10.10
CA SER A 64 6.26 -1.17 -10.31
C SER A 64 6.96 -0.03 -9.59
N ILE A 65 8.02 -0.36 -8.86
CA ILE A 65 8.84 0.63 -8.18
C ILE A 65 9.64 1.50 -9.16
N ILE A 66 9.93 0.97 -10.36
CA ILE A 66 10.55 1.73 -11.46
C ILE A 66 9.66 2.92 -11.83
N ASP A 67 8.37 2.66 -12.07
CA ASP A 67 7.41 3.69 -12.47
C ASP A 67 7.18 4.72 -11.35
N ILE A 68 7.12 4.23 -10.10
CA ILE A 68 6.96 5.12 -8.95
C ILE A 68 8.18 6.04 -8.81
N PHE A 69 9.40 5.52 -8.92
CA PHE A 69 10.62 6.33 -8.80
C PHE A 69 10.79 7.28 -9.98
N ALA A 70 10.49 6.84 -11.20
CA ALA A 70 10.57 7.67 -12.41
C ALA A 70 9.57 8.84 -12.36
N ALA A 71 8.39 8.64 -11.76
CA ALA A 71 7.38 9.67 -11.61
C ALA A 71 7.58 10.59 -10.38
N HIS A 72 8.52 10.25 -9.47
CA HIS A 72 8.66 10.98 -8.22
C HIS A 72 9.53 12.23 -8.39
N PRO A 73 9.03 13.45 -8.12
CA PRO A 73 9.73 14.70 -8.45
C PRO A 73 11.03 14.92 -7.66
N GLU A 74 11.16 14.33 -6.48
CA GLU A 74 12.37 14.43 -5.65
C GLU A 74 13.42 13.34 -5.93
N ILE A 75 13.13 12.40 -6.84
CA ILE A 75 14.05 11.30 -7.18
C ILE A 75 14.57 11.52 -8.60
N ASN A 76 15.89 11.70 -8.72
CA ASN A 76 16.55 11.74 -10.03
C ASN A 76 17.04 10.33 -10.42
N LEU A 77 16.12 9.50 -10.91
CA LEU A 77 16.42 8.14 -11.37
C LEU A 77 17.14 8.19 -12.73
N VAL A 78 18.38 7.71 -12.79
CA VAL A 78 19.24 7.81 -13.98
C VAL A 78 19.64 6.47 -14.59
N ALA A 79 19.49 5.38 -13.85
CA ALA A 79 19.92 4.05 -14.29
C ALA A 79 19.09 2.96 -13.63
N LEU A 80 18.94 1.86 -14.37
CA LEU A 80 18.31 0.64 -13.90
C LEU A 80 19.28 -0.52 -14.05
N PHE A 81 19.33 -1.39 -13.04
CA PHE A 81 20.18 -2.57 -12.99
C PHE A 81 19.32 -3.81 -12.76
N GLY A 82 19.22 -4.66 -13.78
CA GLY A 82 18.59 -5.97 -13.68
C GLY A 82 19.57 -7.03 -13.17
N PRO A 83 19.10 -8.02 -12.39
CA PRO A 83 19.89 -9.18 -11.99
C PRO A 83 19.93 -10.23 -13.13
N GLU A 84 20.03 -11.52 -12.82
CA GLU A 84 20.28 -12.60 -13.79
C GLU A 84 19.24 -12.74 -14.91
N HIS A 85 17.96 -12.45 -14.62
CA HIS A 85 16.86 -12.56 -15.57
C HIS A 85 16.50 -11.22 -16.23
N GLY A 86 17.36 -10.21 -16.08
CA GLY A 86 17.07 -8.86 -16.55
C GLY A 86 16.01 -8.15 -15.71
N ILE A 87 15.57 -7.00 -16.21
CA ILE A 87 14.69 -6.12 -15.43
C ILE A 87 13.21 -6.47 -15.55
N ASP A 88 12.82 -7.05 -16.68
CA ASP A 88 11.47 -7.45 -17.06
C ASP A 88 11.29 -8.98 -17.09
N GLY A 89 12.34 -9.73 -16.74
CA GLY A 89 12.33 -11.19 -16.75
C GLY A 89 12.50 -11.81 -18.14
N GLN A 90 12.99 -11.06 -19.13
CA GLN A 90 13.09 -11.48 -20.54
C GLN A 90 14.52 -11.55 -21.08
N ALA A 91 15.54 -11.45 -20.23
CA ALA A 91 16.95 -11.47 -20.65
C ALA A 91 17.46 -12.87 -21.04
#